data_AF-A0A1I1WVL2-F1
#
_entry.id   AF-A0A1I1WVL2-F1
#
_cell.length_a   1.000
_cell.length_b   1.000
_cell.length_c   1.000
_cell.angle_alpha   90.00
_cell.angle_beta   90.00
_cell.angle_gamma   90.00
#
_symmetry.space_group_name_H-M   'P 1'
#
loop_
_entity.id
_entity.type
_entity.pdbx_description
1 polymer ?
#
loop_
_entity_poly.entity_id
_entity_poly.type
_entity_poly.pdbx_seq_one_letter_code
_entity_poly.pdbx_strand_id
1 'polypeptide(L)'
;MRTQRLMWIAWPAFLVAGLIEMVVFAFVDPEALHWFDQPLTLSRDGVYTVAFFVFWALTMLSGALTTLLSMSPFELNRCPVPTGERPLECGKFSQ
;
A
#
# COMPACT_ATOMS: atom_id res chain seq x y z
N MET A 1 -6.39 -4.03 -16.52
CA MET A 1 -6.23 -4.96 -15.38
C MET A 1 -5.39 -4.39 -14.23
N ARG A 2 -4.25 -3.72 -14.46
CA ARG A 2 -3.44 -3.11 -13.37
C ARG A 2 -4.16 -2.03 -12.57
N THR A 3 -4.90 -1.12 -13.24
CA THR A 3 -5.66 -0.06 -12.57
C THR A 3 -6.73 -0.60 -11.61
N GLN A 4 -7.39 -1.69 -12.00
CA GLN A 4 -8.38 -2.35 -11.14
C GLN A 4 -7.70 -2.92 -9.89
N ARG A 5 -6.57 -3.61 -10.02
CA ARG A 5 -5.78 -4.06 -8.85
C ARG A 5 -5.35 -2.92 -7.93
N LEU A 6 -4.95 -1.78 -8.49
CA LEU A 6 -4.58 -0.60 -7.69
C LEU A 6 -5.76 -0.06 -6.89
N MET A 7 -6.96 0.03 -7.50
CA MET A 7 -8.17 0.43 -6.78
C MET A 7 -8.54 -0.52 -5.64
N TRP A 8 -8.32 -1.83 -5.81
CA TRP A 8 -8.58 -2.83 -4.76
C TRP A 8 -7.64 -2.73 -3.57
N ILE A 9 -6.49 -2.06 -3.73
CA ILE A 9 -5.55 -1.78 -2.63
C ILE A 9 -5.83 -0.39 -2.05
N ALA A 10 -5.97 0.61 -2.91
CA ALA A 10 -6.10 2.02 -2.53
C ALA A 10 -7.40 2.29 -1.75
N TRP A 11 -8.51 1.65 -2.12
CA TRP A 11 -9.82 1.88 -1.49
C TRP A 11 -9.90 1.33 -0.04
N PRO A 12 -9.56 0.06 0.25
CA PRO A 12 -9.48 -0.41 1.63
C PRO A 12 -8.44 0.35 2.45
N ALA A 13 -7.28 0.67 1.86
CA ALA A 13 -6.24 1.44 2.52
C ALA A 13 -6.75 2.82 2.97
N PHE A 14 -7.56 3.49 2.14
CA PHE A 14 -8.17 4.79 2.47
C PHE A 14 -9.05 4.71 3.73
N LEU A 15 -9.90 3.68 3.81
CA LEU A 15 -10.79 3.47 4.96
C LEU A 15 -10.00 3.17 6.24
N VAL A 16 -8.97 2.32 6.15
CA VAL A 16 -8.11 1.98 7.29
C VAL A 16 -7.28 3.20 7.74
N ALA A 17 -6.79 4.00 6.80
CA ALA A 17 -6.07 5.23 7.11
C ALA A 17 -6.93 6.22 7.90
N GLY A 18 -8.18 6.44 7.47
CA GLY A 18 -9.11 7.32 8.21
C GLY A 18 -9.47 6.77 9.59
N LEU A 19 -9.60 5.43 9.73
CA LEU A 19 -9.81 4.82 11.04
C LEU A 19 -8.61 5.00 11.97
N ILE A 20 -7.39 4.74 11.48
CA ILE A 20 -6.16 4.91 12.26
C ILE A 20 -5.98 6.38 12.62
N GLU A 21 -6.24 7.30 11.69
CA GLU A 21 -6.19 8.74 11.96
C GLU A 21 -7.12 9.13 13.12
N MET A 22 -8.39 8.72 13.07
CA MET A 22 -9.35 8.99 14.16
C MET A 22 -8.88 8.39 15.49
N VAL A 23 -8.34 7.18 15.48
CA VAL A 23 -7.83 6.54 16.70
C VAL A 23 -6.61 7.27 17.23
N VAL A 24 -5.60 7.56 16.40
CA VAL A 24 -4.35 8.21 16.83
C VAL A 24 -4.63 9.59 17.41
N PHE A 25 -5.40 10.42 16.71
CA PHE A 25 -5.69 11.78 17.18
C PHE A 25 -6.75 11.85 18.27
N ALA A 26 -7.46 10.75 18.58
CA ALA A 26 -8.22 10.67 19.82
C ALA A 26 -7.31 10.60 21.07
N PHE A 27 -6.06 10.13 20.91
CA PHE A 27 -5.09 10.01 22.00
C PHE A 27 -3.91 10.99 21.91
N VAL A 28 -3.64 11.53 20.72
CA VAL A 28 -2.50 12.42 20.45
C VAL A 28 -3.03 13.79 20.06
N ASP A 29 -2.70 14.83 20.84
CA ASP A 29 -3.05 16.20 20.51
C ASP A 29 -2.23 16.68 19.29
N PRO A 30 -2.87 17.11 18.19
CA PRO A 30 -2.16 17.59 16.99
C PRO A 30 -1.39 18.89 17.27
N GLU A 31 -1.82 19.70 18.24
CA GLU A 31 -1.14 20.94 18.65
C GLU A 31 0.12 20.68 19.50
N ALA A 32 0.25 19.47 20.07
CA ALA A 32 1.42 19.09 20.86
C ALA A 32 2.57 18.53 19.98
N LEU A 33 2.34 18.30 18.69
CA LEU A 33 3.39 17.93 17.75
C LEU A 33 4.31 19.14 17.52
N HIS A 34 5.54 19.06 18.04
CA HIS A 34 6.61 20.03 17.78
C HIS A 34 7.59 19.40 16.79
N TRP A 35 7.82 20.06 15.65
CA TRP A 35 8.78 19.60 14.65
C TRP A 35 10.08 20.39 14.81
N PHE A 36 11.13 19.72 15.26
CA PHE A 36 12.46 20.34 15.44
C PHE A 36 12.45 21.61 16.32
N ASP A 37 11.79 21.55 17.48
CA ASP A 37 11.79 22.64 18.48
C ASP A 37 11.16 23.96 17.99
N GLN A 38 10.50 23.95 16.82
CA GLN A 38 9.70 25.04 16.31
C GLN A 38 8.23 24.62 16.31
N PRO A 39 7.29 25.50 16.71
CA PRO A 39 5.88 25.23 16.50
C PRO A 39 5.68 25.02 15.01
N LEU A 40 5.09 23.88 14.60
CA LEU A 40 4.69 23.75 13.20
C LEU A 40 3.75 24.91 12.90
N THR A 41 4.11 25.75 11.94
CA THR A 41 3.22 26.79 11.41
C THR A 41 2.04 26.20 10.61
N LEU A 42 1.96 24.87 10.56
CA LEU A 42 0.88 24.13 9.95
C LEU A 42 -0.34 24.20 10.87
N SER A 43 -1.47 24.67 10.33
CA SER A 43 -2.74 24.63 11.06
C SER A 43 -3.10 23.20 11.44
N ARG A 44 -3.97 23.03 12.45
CA ARG A 44 -4.49 21.71 12.86
C ARG A 44 -4.97 20.87 11.67
N ASP A 45 -5.68 21.51 10.76
CA ASP A 45 -6.20 20.88 9.54
C ASP A 45 -5.09 20.36 8.62
N GLY A 46 -3.96 21.07 8.56
CA GLY A 46 -2.79 20.61 7.81
C GLY A 46 -2.12 19.38 8.43
N VAL A 47 -2.08 19.29 9.77
CA VAL A 47 -1.53 18.13 10.47
C VAL A 47 -2.37 16.87 10.20
N TYR A 48 -3.70 16.98 10.30
CA TYR A 48 -4.61 15.89 9.95
C TYR A 48 -4.42 15.44 8.51
N THR A 49 -4.44 16.39 7.57
CA THR A 49 -4.28 16.07 6.14
C THR A 49 -2.97 15.32 5.86
N VAL A 50 -1.84 15.80 6.39
CA VAL A 50 -0.55 15.14 6.19
C VAL A 50 -0.53 13.76 6.83
N ALA A 51 -1.02 13.63 8.08
CA ALA A 51 -1.07 12.36 8.78
C ALA A 51 -1.95 11.33 8.04
N PHE A 52 -3.10 11.74 7.53
CA PHE A 52 -3.96 10.91 6.70
C PHE A 52 -3.22 10.37 5.48
N PHE A 53 -2.53 11.22 4.72
CA PHE A 53 -1.77 10.80 3.55
C PHE A 53 -0.62 9.85 3.91
N VAL A 54 0.05 10.06 5.04
CA VAL A 54 1.10 9.15 5.54
C VAL A 54 0.51 7.79 5.89
N PHE A 55 -0.57 7.75 6.68
CA PHE A 55 -1.25 6.49 7.03
C PHE A 55 -1.80 5.77 5.80
N TRP A 56 -2.35 6.51 4.84
CA TRP A 56 -2.85 5.97 3.58
C TRP A 56 -1.73 5.39 2.73
N ALA A 57 -0.59 6.07 2.59
CA ALA A 57 0.56 5.56 1.86
C ALA A 57 1.15 4.30 2.51
N LEU A 58 1.25 4.26 3.84
CA LEU A 58 1.77 3.10 4.57
C LEU A 58 0.84 1.89 4.46
N THR A 59 -0.47 2.09 4.61
CA THR A 59 -1.47 1.02 4.46
C THR A 59 -1.53 0.50 3.01
N MET A 60 -1.45 1.40 2.02
CA MET A 60 -1.30 1.01 0.62
C MET A 60 -0.03 0.20 0.37
N LEU A 61 1.11 0.62 0.92
CA LEU A 61 2.38 -0.08 0.77
C LEU A 61 2.33 -1.48 1.37
N SER A 62 1.74 -1.61 2.57
CA SER A 62 1.52 -2.91 3.22
C SER A 62 0.66 -3.82 2.35
N GLY A 63 -0.49 -3.34 1.86
CA GLY A 63 -1.36 -4.11 0.97
C GLY A 63 -0.69 -4.47 -0.35
N ALA A 64 0.07 -3.55 -0.96
CA ALA A 64 0.84 -3.81 -2.16
C ALA A 64 1.90 -4.90 -1.94
N LEU A 65 2.63 -4.84 -0.83
CA LEU A 65 3.60 -5.86 -0.46
C LEU A 65 2.94 -7.23 -0.24
N THR A 66 1.80 -7.28 0.45
CA THR A 66 1.03 -8.52 0.61
C THR A 66 0.60 -9.07 -0.74
N THR A 67 0.12 -8.23 -1.66
CA THR A 67 -0.29 -8.69 -3.00
C THR A 67 0.89 -9.19 -3.84
N LEU A 68 2.08 -8.61 -3.65
CA LEU A 68 3.31 -9.05 -4.30
C LEU A 68 3.75 -10.41 -3.76
N LEU A 69 3.73 -10.58 -2.44
CA LEU A 69 4.09 -11.83 -1.77
C LEU A 69 3.07 -12.95 -2.03
N SER A 70 1.80 -12.61 -2.25
CA SER A 70 0.75 -13.58 -2.59
C SER A 70 0.75 -13.99 -4.07
N MET A 71 1.64 -13.44 -4.92
CA MET A 71 1.69 -13.85 -6.32
C MET A 71 2.25 -15.26 -6.44
N SER A 72 1.48 -16.15 -7.08
CA SER A 72 1.91 -17.53 -7.26
C SER A 72 3.16 -17.63 -8.15
N PRO A 73 4.06 -18.59 -7.90
CA PRO A 73 5.21 -18.88 -8.78
C PRO A 73 4.78 -19.13 -10.22
N PHE A 74 3.59 -19.72 -10.44
CA PHE A 74 3.02 -19.99 -11.75
C PHE A 74 2.64 -18.73 -12.56
N GLU A 75 2.32 -17.62 -11.89
CA GLU A 75 2.06 -16.34 -12.54
C GLU A 75 3.37 -15.60 -12.86
N LEU A 76 4.36 -15.69 -11.97
CA LEU A 76 5.67 -15.03 -12.15
C LEU A 76 6.56 -15.77 -13.17
N ASN A 77 6.57 -17.10 -13.13
CA ASN A 77 7.40 -17.95 -13.98
C ASN A 77 6.64 -18.47 -15.22
N ARG A 78 5.52 -17.85 -15.60
CA ARG A 78 4.74 -18.29 -16.77
C ARG A 78 5.58 -18.12 -18.03
N CYS A 79 5.73 -19.18 -18.81
CA CYS A 79 6.47 -19.10 -20.06
C CYS A 79 5.78 -18.14 -21.05
N PRO A 80 6.51 -17.17 -21.61
CA PRO A 80 5.95 -16.12 -22.46
C PRO A 80 5.66 -16.60 -23.90
N VAL A 81 5.72 -17.91 -24.18
CA VAL A 81 5.56 -18.47 -25.53
C VAL A 81 4.21 -19.19 -25.71
N PRO A 82 3.63 -19.14 -26.93
CA PRO A 82 2.39 -19.85 -27.27
C PRO A 82 2.47 -21.35 -26.97
N THR A 83 1.35 -21.98 -26.65
CA THR A 83 1.28 -23.40 -26.23
C THR A 83 1.95 -24.38 -27.20
N GLY A 84 1.89 -24.12 -28.52
CA GLY A 84 2.48 -24.97 -29.55
C GLY A 84 4.00 -24.84 -29.70
N GLU A 85 4.61 -23.79 -29.13
CA GLU A 85 6.03 -23.46 -29.29
C GLU A 85 6.80 -23.54 -27.96
N ARG A 86 6.19 -24.14 -26.91
CA ARG A 86 6.81 -24.23 -25.59
C ARG A 86 7.99 -25.21 -25.61
N PRO A 87 9.22 -24.77 -25.29
CA PRO A 87 10.35 -25.67 -25.13
C PRO A 87 10.13 -26.59 -23.91
N LEU A 88 10.65 -27.82 -23.98
CA LEU A 88 10.52 -28.83 -22.90
C LEU A 88 10.99 -28.33 -21.53
N GLU A 89 11.94 -27.38 -21.51
CA GLU A 89 12.50 -26.81 -20.28
C GLU A 89 11.54 -25.85 -19.56
N CYS A 90 10.48 -25.39 -20.24
CA CYS A 90 9.45 -24.52 -19.67
C CYS A 90 8.72 -25.16 -18.48
N GLY A 91 8.60 -26.49 -18.44
CA GLY A 91 7.95 -27.23 -17.35
C GLY A 91 8.81 -27.43 -16.09
N LYS A 92 10.13 -27.22 -16.16
CA LYS A 92 11.06 -27.53 -15.06
C LYS A 92 10.92 -26.60 -13.84
N PHE A 93 10.37 -25.40 -14.01
CA PHE A 93 10.23 -24.39 -12.94
C PHE A 93 8.85 -24.41 -12.26
N SER A 94 8.05 -25.47 -12.46
CA SER A 94 6.64 -25.54 -12.05
C SER A 94 6.34 -26.50 -10.89
N GLN A 95 7.36 -27.01 -10.19
CA GLN A 95 7.16 -27.74 -8.93
C GLN A 95 7.05 -26.80 -7.73
#